data_AF-A0A7Z9XI86-F1
#
_entry.id   AF-A0A7Z9XI86-F1
#
_cell.length_a   1.000
_cell.length_b   1.000
_cell.length_c   1.000
_cell.angle_alpha   90.00
_cell.angle_beta   90.00
_cell.angle_gamma   90.00
#
_symmetry.space_group_name_H-M   'P 1'
#
loop_
_entity.id
_entity.type
_entity.pdbx_description
1 polymer ?
#
loop_
_entity_poly.entity_id
_entity_poly.type
_entity_poly.pdbx_seq_one_letter_code
_entity_poly.pdbx_strand_id
1 'polypeptide(L)'
;MTEAIENNIRRVIVDEQPVNPKYYEKMSRLLDELIAQRKEEALAYQEYMKRLQTLARQVKHPETSEQYPSELETSAQRALYDNVGRDASLALKLDTAIQIAREDGWRGNIFKERQIKWAIAQVLRRQGIPDSVLADIRPEYRTNQQKVLIHAADRIFDIVVEQYEY
;
A
#
# COMPACT_ATOMS: atom_id res chain seq x y z
N MET A 1 9.93 9.82 -32.96
CA MET A 1 11.28 9.57 -33.51
C MET A 1 11.41 8.16 -34.08
N THR A 2 10.95 7.10 -33.39
CA THR A 2 11.01 5.72 -33.89
C THR A 2 10.22 5.46 -35.18
N GLU A 3 9.05 6.09 -35.34
CA GLU A 3 8.24 5.99 -36.58
C GLU A 3 8.96 6.54 -37.82
N ALA A 4 9.82 7.55 -37.65
CA ALA A 4 10.63 8.08 -38.75
C ALA A 4 11.72 7.10 -39.19
N ILE A 5 12.28 6.34 -38.24
CA ILE A 5 13.26 5.28 -38.51
C ILE A 5 12.57 4.11 -39.23
N GLU A 6 11.39 3.67 -38.76
CA GLU A 6 10.58 2.63 -39.39
C GLU A 6 10.23 3.00 -40.85
N ASN A 7 9.81 4.24 -41.11
CA ASN A 7 9.49 4.73 -42.45
C ASN A 7 10.72 4.78 -43.36
N ASN A 8 11.87 5.21 -42.84
CA ASN A 8 13.11 5.22 -43.59
C ASN A 8 13.57 3.80 -43.97
N ILE A 9 13.48 2.84 -43.04
CA ILE A 9 13.83 1.44 -43.30
C ILE A 9 12.86 0.83 -44.32
N ARG A 10 11.55 1.09 -44.20
CA ARG A 10 10.56 0.63 -45.18
C ARG A 10 10.85 1.14 -46.59
N ARG A 11 11.25 2.40 -46.72
CA ARG A 11 11.65 2.99 -48.01
C ARG A 11 12.84 2.24 -48.62
N VAL A 12 13.90 2.00 -47.83
CA VAL A 12 15.08 1.25 -48.30
C VAL A 12 14.72 -0.17 -48.75
N ILE A 13 13.84 -0.86 -48.01
CA ILE A 13 13.38 -2.20 -48.37
C ILE A 13 12.68 -2.20 -49.74
N VAL A 14 11.82 -1.21 -50.00
CA VAL A 14 11.09 -1.06 -51.27
C VAL A 14 12.03 -0.72 -52.42
N ASP A 15 12.94 0.23 -52.21
CA ASP A 15 13.87 0.71 -53.25
C ASP A 15 14.83 -0.40 -53.72
N GLU A 16 15.27 -1.26 -52.80
CA GLU A 16 16.24 -2.33 -53.07
C GLU A 16 15.58 -3.66 -53.45
N GLN A 17 14.25 -3.77 -53.34
CA GLN A 17 13.51 -4.98 -53.68
C GLN A 17 13.72 -5.48 -55.12
N PRO A 18 13.85 -4.63 -56.16
CA PRO A 18 14.15 -5.09 -57.52
C PRO A 18 15.51 -5.79 -57.65
N VAL A 19 16.47 -5.47 -56.78
CA VAL A 19 17.82 -6.05 -56.80
C VAL A 19 17.81 -7.46 -56.21
N ASN A 20 17.07 -7.67 -55.12
CA ASN A 20 16.92 -8.99 -54.49
C ASN A 20 15.55 -9.17 -53.82
N PRO A 21 14.52 -9.56 -54.59
CA PRO A 21 13.14 -9.60 -54.09
C PRO A 21 12.96 -10.50 -52.86
N LYS A 22 13.60 -11.69 -52.85
CA LYS A 22 13.47 -12.67 -51.76
C LYS A 22 14.10 -12.18 -50.45
N TYR A 23 15.23 -11.47 -50.52
CA TYR A 23 15.90 -10.94 -49.34
C TYR A 23 15.08 -9.81 -48.71
N TYR A 24 14.63 -8.85 -49.52
CA TYR A 24 13.88 -7.70 -49.01
C TYR A 24 12.45 -8.05 -48.59
N GLU A 25 11.85 -9.09 -49.15
CA GLU A 25 10.59 -9.66 -48.62
C GLU A 25 10.78 -10.21 -47.18
N LYS A 26 11.90 -10.90 -46.92
CA LYS A 26 12.23 -11.35 -45.56
C LYS A 26 12.47 -10.17 -44.61
N MET A 27 13.15 -9.12 -45.07
CA MET A 27 13.38 -7.91 -44.26
C MET A 27 12.09 -7.15 -43.98
N SER A 28 11.14 -7.12 -44.93
CA SER A 28 9.81 -6.52 -44.72
C SER A 28 9.05 -7.23 -43.61
N ARG A 29 9.02 -8.58 -43.63
CA ARG A 29 8.37 -9.37 -42.57
C ARG A 29 8.98 -9.10 -41.19
N LEU A 30 10.31 -9.08 -41.11
CA LEU A 30 11.01 -8.78 -39.87
C LEU A 30 10.73 -7.36 -39.35
N LEU A 31 10.63 -6.37 -40.24
CA LEU A 31 10.24 -5.00 -39.87
C LEU A 31 8.80 -4.97 -39.33
N ASP A 32 7.87 -5.66 -39.97
CA ASP A 32 6.47 -5.71 -39.51
C ASP A 32 6.34 -6.41 -38.14
N GLU A 33 7.10 -7.48 -37.90
CA GLU A 33 7.20 -8.14 -36.59
C GLU A 33 7.72 -7.19 -35.50
N LEU A 34 8.81 -6.44 -35.77
CA LEU A 34 9.37 -5.46 -34.84
C LEU A 34 8.40 -4.29 -34.56
N ILE A 35 7.67 -3.82 -35.58
CA ILE A 35 6.66 -2.77 -35.41
C ILE A 35 5.50 -3.27 -34.53
N ALA A 36 5.04 -4.50 -34.75
CA ALA A 36 3.99 -5.11 -33.94
C ALA A 36 4.44 -5.25 -32.47
N GLN A 37 5.64 -5.77 -32.24
CA GLN A 37 6.24 -5.90 -30.92
C GLN A 37 6.35 -4.54 -30.20
N ARG A 38 6.86 -3.49 -30.87
CA ARG A 38 6.95 -2.16 -30.27
C ARG A 38 5.59 -1.60 -29.86
N LYS A 39 4.55 -1.81 -30.68
CA LYS A 39 3.19 -1.34 -30.37
C LYS A 39 2.62 -2.05 -29.15
N GLU A 40 2.81 -3.36 -29.06
CA GLU A 40 2.40 -4.16 -27.90
C GLU A 40 3.12 -3.72 -26.62
N GLU A 41 4.44 -3.56 -26.68
CA GLU A 41 5.24 -3.06 -25.56
C GLU A 41 4.83 -1.65 -25.12
N ALA A 42 4.50 -0.77 -26.07
CA ALA A 42 4.00 0.57 -25.77
C ALA A 42 2.63 0.54 -25.08
N LEU A 43 1.72 -0.34 -25.49
CA LEU A 43 0.42 -0.53 -24.83
C LEU A 43 0.62 -1.06 -23.41
N ALA A 44 1.46 -2.08 -23.23
CA ALA A 44 1.79 -2.63 -21.91
C ALA A 44 2.40 -1.55 -20.99
N TYR A 45 3.29 -0.72 -21.52
CA TYR A 45 3.88 0.39 -20.78
C TYR A 45 2.83 1.46 -20.41
N GLN A 46 1.91 1.79 -21.31
CA GLN A 46 0.81 2.70 -21.02
C GLN A 46 -0.11 2.15 -19.92
N GLU A 47 -0.45 0.88 -19.95
CA GLU A 47 -1.22 0.23 -18.89
C GLU A 47 -0.47 0.24 -17.56
N TYR A 48 0.82 -0.10 -17.57
CA TYR A 48 1.68 -0.01 -16.40
C TYR A 48 1.69 1.40 -15.82
N MET A 49 1.84 2.42 -16.66
CA MET A 49 1.85 3.83 -16.24
C MET A 49 0.50 4.26 -15.67
N LYS A 50 -0.63 3.79 -16.24
CA LYS A 50 -1.96 4.00 -15.66
C LYS A 50 -2.07 3.37 -14.27
N ARG A 51 -1.60 2.13 -14.09
CA ARG A 51 -1.56 1.47 -12.77
C ARG A 51 -0.71 2.25 -11.78
N LEU A 52 0.44 2.76 -12.20
CA LEU A 52 1.31 3.58 -11.37
C LEU A 52 0.65 4.90 -10.95
N GLN A 53 -0.08 5.56 -11.86
CA GLN A 53 -0.85 6.76 -11.53
C GLN A 53 -2.00 6.47 -10.56
N THR A 54 -2.73 5.38 -10.76
CA THR A 54 -3.79 4.94 -9.83
C THR A 54 -3.21 4.68 -8.44
N LEU A 55 -2.10 3.94 -8.37
CA LEU A 55 -1.40 3.68 -7.11
C LEU A 55 -0.94 4.97 -6.45
N ALA A 56 -0.31 5.89 -7.20
CA ALA A 56 0.14 7.17 -6.67
C ALA A 56 -1.01 8.02 -6.10
N ARG A 57 -2.20 7.97 -6.71
CA ARG A 57 -3.41 8.62 -6.19
C ARG A 57 -3.88 7.97 -4.88
N GLN A 58 -3.91 6.64 -4.80
CA GLN A 58 -4.31 5.91 -3.59
C GLN A 58 -3.35 6.15 -2.43
N VAL A 59 -2.04 6.20 -2.69
CA VAL A 59 -1.03 6.54 -1.67
C VAL A 59 -1.21 7.96 -1.14
N LYS A 60 -1.60 8.90 -2.01
CA LYS A 60 -1.83 10.30 -1.63
C LYS A 60 -3.18 10.53 -0.93
N HIS A 61 -4.18 9.70 -1.23
CA HIS A 61 -5.56 9.85 -0.77
C HIS A 61 -6.11 8.53 -0.20
N PRO A 62 -5.54 8.01 0.90
CA PRO A 62 -5.97 6.75 1.51
C PRO A 62 -7.46 6.76 1.92
N GLU A 63 -8.01 7.94 2.23
CA GLU A 63 -9.42 8.17 2.60
C GLU A 63 -10.44 7.82 1.49
N THR A 64 -10.00 7.78 0.23
CA THR A 64 -10.87 7.48 -0.93
C THR A 64 -10.87 6.01 -1.33
N SER A 65 -10.15 5.15 -0.61
CA SER A 65 -10.17 3.71 -0.86
C SER A 65 -11.49 3.10 -0.36
N GLU A 66 -12.20 2.37 -1.24
CA GLU A 66 -13.50 1.71 -0.99
C GLU A 66 -13.44 0.58 0.08
N GLN A 67 -12.40 0.54 0.91
CA GLN A 67 -12.09 -0.57 1.81
C GLN A 67 -12.50 -0.33 3.26
N TYR A 68 -12.93 0.87 3.63
CA TYR A 68 -13.25 1.20 5.01
C TYR A 68 -14.76 1.24 5.27
N PRO A 69 -15.25 0.62 6.36
CA PRO A 69 -16.63 0.79 6.82
C PRO A 69 -16.98 2.27 7.01
N SER A 70 -18.24 2.63 6.74
CA SER A 70 -18.75 4.00 6.90
C SER A 70 -18.70 4.51 8.35
N GLU A 71 -18.49 3.64 9.33
CA GLU A 71 -18.34 4.00 10.74
C GLU A 71 -16.94 4.58 11.08
N LEU A 72 -15.96 4.45 10.17
CA LEU A 72 -14.59 4.95 10.35
C LEU A 72 -14.41 6.31 9.65
N GLU A 73 -14.56 7.37 10.42
CA GLU A 73 -14.57 8.75 9.93
C GLU A 73 -13.16 9.35 9.86
N THR A 74 -12.26 8.98 10.77
CA THR A 74 -10.92 9.60 10.89
C THR A 74 -9.79 8.74 10.31
N SER A 75 -8.62 9.34 10.03
CA SER A 75 -7.44 8.59 9.62
C SER A 75 -6.96 7.70 10.77
N ALA A 76 -7.00 8.22 11.99
CA ALA A 76 -6.69 7.46 13.20
C ALA A 76 -7.53 6.17 13.37
N GLN A 77 -8.84 6.25 13.14
CA GLN A 77 -9.74 5.08 13.20
C GLN A 77 -9.42 4.05 12.12
N ARG A 78 -9.11 4.49 10.89
CA ARG A 78 -8.70 3.61 9.79
C ARG A 78 -7.35 2.94 10.06
N ALA A 79 -6.39 3.68 10.60
CA ALA A 79 -5.08 3.14 10.99
C ALA A 79 -5.20 2.08 12.09
N LEU A 80 -6.08 2.28 13.08
CA LEU A 80 -6.39 1.27 14.08
C LEU A 80 -7.05 0.03 13.44
N TYR A 81 -8.05 0.22 12.58
CA TYR A 81 -8.74 -0.85 11.86
C TYR A 81 -7.79 -1.76 11.09
N ASP A 82 -6.86 -1.20 10.32
CA ASP A 82 -5.89 -1.97 9.55
C ASP A 82 -4.94 -2.78 10.44
N ASN A 83 -4.67 -2.30 11.65
CA ASN A 83 -3.72 -2.92 12.58
C ASN A 83 -4.35 -3.87 13.60
N VAL A 84 -5.68 -3.93 13.69
CA VAL A 84 -6.40 -4.84 14.60
C VAL A 84 -7.18 -5.93 13.88
N GLY A 85 -6.73 -6.29 12.67
CA GLY A 85 -7.33 -7.37 11.88
C GLY A 85 -8.64 -6.98 11.22
N ARG A 86 -8.82 -5.70 10.90
CA ARG A 86 -10.01 -5.18 10.22
C ARG A 86 -11.31 -5.40 11.02
N ASP A 87 -11.20 -5.33 12.34
CA ASP A 87 -12.34 -5.31 13.26
C ASP A 87 -12.70 -3.85 13.59
N ALA A 88 -13.81 -3.36 13.00
CA ALA A 88 -14.30 -2.00 13.22
C ALA A 88 -14.73 -1.75 14.67
N SER A 89 -15.32 -2.76 15.33
CA SER A 89 -15.76 -2.65 16.72
C SER A 89 -14.57 -2.46 17.65
N LEU A 90 -13.51 -3.24 17.44
CA LEU A 90 -12.28 -3.14 18.22
C LEU A 90 -11.55 -1.82 17.96
N ALA A 91 -11.47 -1.39 16.70
CA ALA A 91 -10.85 -0.11 16.33
C ALA A 91 -11.53 1.08 17.01
N LEU A 92 -12.87 1.15 16.98
CA LEU A 92 -13.64 2.22 17.62
C LEU A 92 -13.52 2.21 19.16
N LYS A 93 -13.47 1.02 19.77
CA LYS A 93 -13.24 0.88 21.22
C LYS A 93 -11.85 1.38 21.62
N LEU A 94 -10.83 1.07 20.82
CA LEU A 94 -9.47 1.56 21.03
C LEU A 94 -9.39 3.07 20.87
N ASP A 95 -9.96 3.60 19.78
CA ASP A 95 -10.04 5.05 19.53
C ASP A 95 -10.68 5.78 20.72
N THR A 96 -11.84 5.31 21.18
CA THR A 96 -12.53 5.88 22.34
C THR A 96 -11.68 5.81 23.62
N ALA A 97 -11.01 4.68 23.87
CA ALA A 97 -10.17 4.53 25.05
C ALA A 97 -8.94 5.47 25.02
N ILE A 98 -8.34 5.68 23.85
CA ILE A 98 -7.22 6.60 23.65
C ILE A 98 -7.70 8.04 23.83
N GLN A 99 -8.83 8.41 23.24
CA GLN A 99 -9.43 9.74 23.37
C GLN A 99 -9.74 10.12 24.83
N ILE A 100 -10.17 9.16 25.64
CA ILE A 100 -10.44 9.37 27.07
C ILE A 100 -9.14 9.42 27.88
N ALA A 101 -8.15 8.61 27.52
CA ALA A 101 -6.90 8.50 28.28
C ALA A 101 -5.89 9.60 27.93
N ARG A 102 -6.00 10.23 26.75
CA ARG A 102 -5.08 11.29 26.33
C ARG A 102 -5.31 12.55 27.16
N GLU A 103 -4.20 13.17 27.55
CA GLU A 103 -4.18 14.47 28.19
C GLU A 103 -3.39 15.44 27.31
N ASP A 104 -3.59 16.76 27.49
CA ASP A 104 -2.86 17.75 26.70
C ASP A 104 -1.34 17.59 26.83
N GLY A 105 -0.64 17.66 25.69
CA GLY A 105 0.82 17.51 25.63
C GLY A 105 1.32 16.12 26.05
N TRP A 106 0.54 15.06 25.78
CA TRP A 106 0.92 13.69 26.13
C TRP A 106 2.11 13.15 25.34
N ARG A 107 2.29 13.57 24.07
CA ARG A 107 3.42 13.16 23.24
C ARG A 107 4.74 13.65 23.83
N GLY A 108 5.69 12.73 24.01
CA GLY A 108 6.97 13.00 24.66
C GLY A 108 6.90 13.02 26.20
N ASN A 109 5.72 12.85 26.81
CA ASN A 109 5.57 12.72 28.25
C ASN A 109 5.42 11.24 28.65
N ILE A 110 6.49 10.67 29.18
CA ILE A 110 6.59 9.23 29.53
C ILE A 110 5.41 8.74 30.38
N PHE A 111 4.92 9.54 31.33
CA PHE A 111 3.82 9.14 32.22
C PHE A 111 2.49 9.10 31.48
N LYS A 112 2.20 10.11 30.67
CA LYS A 112 0.97 10.21 29.88
C LYS A 112 0.94 9.17 28.75
N GLU A 113 2.07 8.94 28.10
CA GLU A 113 2.22 7.86 27.12
C GLU A 113 1.95 6.49 27.76
N ARG A 114 2.48 6.25 28.97
CA ARG A 114 2.24 5.02 29.71
C ARG A 114 0.76 4.83 30.07
N GLN A 115 0.03 5.91 30.37
CA GLN A 115 -1.41 5.87 30.63
C GLN A 115 -2.20 5.45 29.40
N ILE A 116 -1.84 5.97 28.23
CA ILE A 116 -2.46 5.58 26.95
C ILE A 116 -2.13 4.11 26.61
N LYS A 117 -0.87 3.69 26.73
CA LYS A 117 -0.46 2.28 26.58
C LYS A 117 -1.25 1.35 27.49
N TRP A 118 -1.48 1.77 28.73
CA TRP A 118 -2.28 1.01 29.68
C TRP A 118 -3.75 0.93 29.25
N ALA A 119 -4.35 2.04 28.79
CA ALA A 119 -5.71 2.05 28.25
C ALA A 119 -5.87 1.09 27.07
N ILE A 120 -4.92 1.09 26.13
CA ILE A 120 -4.86 0.16 25.00
C ILE A 120 -4.78 -1.30 25.50
N ALA A 121 -3.87 -1.58 26.43
CA ALA A 121 -3.71 -2.92 27.00
C ALA A 121 -4.99 -3.42 27.70
N GLN A 122 -5.76 -2.55 28.36
CA GLN A 122 -7.03 -2.93 28.99
C GLN A 122 -8.09 -3.33 27.95
N VAL A 123 -8.17 -2.60 26.83
CA VAL A 123 -9.11 -2.93 25.75
C VAL A 123 -8.73 -4.28 25.11
N LEU A 124 -7.46 -4.47 24.76
CA LEU A 124 -6.97 -5.73 24.18
C LEU A 124 -7.16 -6.91 25.13
N ARG A 125 -6.90 -6.73 26.43
CA ARG A 125 -7.12 -7.78 27.43
C ARG A 125 -8.59 -8.20 27.51
N ARG A 126 -9.52 -7.25 27.35
CA ARG A 126 -10.97 -7.50 27.43
C ARG A 126 -11.51 -8.19 26.19
N GLN A 127 -11.04 -7.80 25.00
CA GLN A 127 -11.54 -8.31 23.72
C GLN A 127 -10.77 -9.54 23.23
N GLY A 128 -9.59 -9.81 23.80
CA GLY A 128 -8.64 -10.77 23.26
C GLY A 128 -7.69 -10.09 22.27
N ILE A 129 -6.48 -10.62 22.16
CA ILE A 129 -5.47 -10.08 21.24
C ILE A 129 -5.72 -10.70 19.86
N PRO A 130 -5.98 -9.91 18.81
CA PRO A 130 -6.24 -10.45 17.48
C PRO A 130 -5.02 -11.15 16.88
N ASP A 131 -5.23 -12.20 16.08
CA ASP A 131 -4.15 -12.93 15.40
C ASP A 131 -3.27 -12.03 14.51
N SER A 132 -3.87 -11.02 13.89
CA SER A 132 -3.16 -9.98 13.11
C SER A 132 -2.14 -9.20 13.94
N VAL A 133 -2.46 -8.94 15.21
CA VAL A 133 -1.56 -8.27 16.15
C VAL A 133 -0.46 -9.22 16.62
N LEU A 134 -0.79 -10.51 16.77
CA LEU A 134 0.15 -11.56 17.19
C LEU A 134 1.19 -11.92 16.12
N ALA A 135 0.85 -11.74 14.83
CA ALA A 135 1.69 -12.13 13.71
C ALA A 135 3.11 -11.54 13.79
N ASP A 136 3.22 -10.28 14.20
CA ASP A 136 4.49 -9.54 14.27
C ASP A 136 5.16 -9.58 15.65
N ILE A 137 4.52 -10.24 16.64
CA ILE A 137 5.11 -10.39 17.97
C ILE A 137 6.19 -11.46 17.93
N ARG A 138 7.38 -11.08 18.41
CA ARG A 138 8.53 -11.99 18.44
C ARG A 138 8.19 -13.30 19.18
N PRO A 139 8.62 -14.47 18.67
CA PRO A 139 8.24 -15.77 19.22
C PRO A 139 8.53 -15.92 20.72
N GLU A 140 9.62 -15.34 21.21
CA GLU A 140 10.01 -15.39 22.62
C GLU A 140 9.02 -14.73 23.59
N TYR A 141 8.14 -13.87 23.08
CA TYR A 141 7.11 -13.22 23.88
C TYR A 141 5.78 -13.99 23.87
N ARG A 142 5.52 -14.85 22.88
CA ARG A 142 4.24 -15.56 22.69
C ARG A 142 3.88 -16.52 23.84
N THR A 143 4.87 -16.98 24.60
CA THR A 143 4.69 -17.90 25.73
C THR A 143 4.22 -17.21 27.01
N ASN A 144 4.29 -15.87 27.08
CA ASN A 144 3.89 -15.11 28.26
C ASN A 144 2.83 -14.08 27.90
N GLN A 145 1.57 -14.36 28.27
CA GLN A 145 0.42 -13.50 27.96
C GLN A 145 0.61 -12.04 28.36
N GLN A 146 1.31 -11.76 29.46
CA GLN A 146 1.57 -10.39 29.89
C GLN A 146 2.58 -9.70 28.97
N LYS A 147 3.63 -10.40 28.53
CA LYS A 147 4.58 -9.86 27.54
C LYS A 147 3.89 -9.65 26.19
N VAL A 148 3.08 -10.60 25.72
CA VAL A 148 2.29 -10.45 24.49
C VAL A 148 1.43 -9.19 24.57
N LEU A 149 0.71 -8.99 25.67
CA LEU A 149 -0.17 -7.84 25.85
C LEU A 149 0.60 -6.52 25.84
N ILE A 150 1.75 -6.46 26.51
CA ILE A 150 2.61 -5.26 26.54
C ILE A 150 3.09 -4.94 25.12
N HIS A 151 3.65 -5.92 24.39
CA HIS A 151 4.12 -5.71 23.02
C HIS A 151 3.00 -5.29 22.07
N ALA A 152 1.82 -5.91 22.19
CA ALA A 152 0.64 -5.53 21.41
C ALA A 152 0.21 -4.08 21.69
N ALA A 153 0.21 -3.68 22.96
CA ALA A 153 -0.14 -2.32 23.36
C ALA A 153 0.89 -1.28 22.91
N ASP A 154 2.19 -1.60 23.01
CA ASP A 154 3.27 -0.74 22.51
C ASP A 154 3.17 -0.52 21.00
N ARG A 155 2.93 -1.59 20.23
CA ARG A 155 2.77 -1.48 18.77
C ARG A 155 1.58 -0.59 18.39
N ILE A 156 0.42 -0.80 19.01
CA ILE A 156 -0.77 0.03 18.73
C ILE A 156 -0.50 1.49 19.15
N PHE A 157 0.19 1.68 20.27
CA PHE A 157 0.59 3.01 20.71
C PHE A 157 1.51 3.71 19.70
N ASP A 158 2.49 3.02 19.11
CA ASP A 158 3.38 3.61 18.11
C ASP A 158 2.61 4.12 16.88
N ILE A 159 1.55 3.42 16.47
CA ILE A 159 0.66 3.87 15.38
C ILE A 159 -0.09 5.15 15.78
N VAL A 160 -0.57 5.20 17.02
CA VAL A 160 -1.38 6.28 17.59
C VAL A 160 -0.56 7.56 17.76
N VAL A 161 0.70 7.46 18.16
CA VAL A 161 1.62 8.60 18.30
C VAL A 161 1.74 9.40 17.00
N GLU A 162 1.75 8.71 15.87
CA GLU A 162 1.91 9.29 14.53
C GLU A 162 0.62 9.90 13.94
N GLN A 163 -0.55 9.71 14.57
CA GLN A 163 -1.81 10.29 14.07
C GLN A 163 -2.01 11.70 14.62
N TYR A 164 -2.34 12.67 13.76
CA TYR A 164 -2.54 14.07 14.18
C TYR A 164 -3.85 14.31 14.96
N GLU A 165 -4.81 13.39 14.85
CA GLU A 165 -6.13 13.51 15.51
C GLU A 165 -6.10 13.26 17.02
N TYR A 166 -5.04 12.61 17.52
CA TYR A 166 -4.78 12.40 18.95
C TYR A 166 -3.94 13.52 19.57
#